data_AF-B9XSV7-F1
#
_entry.id   AF-B9XSV7-F1
#
_cell.length_a   1.000
_cell.length_b   1.000
_cell.length_c   1.000
_cell.angle_alpha   90.00
_cell.angle_beta   90.00
_cell.angle_gamma   90.00
#
_symmetry.space_group_name_H-M   'P 1'
#
loop_
_entity.id
_entity.type
_entity.pdbx_description
1 polymer ?
#
loop_
_entity_poly.entity_id
_entity_poly.type
_entity_poly.pdbx_seq_one_letter_code
_entity_poly.pdbx_strand_id
1 'polypeptide(L)'
;MSLIASIEELEAIYGLPAETATLKVADRITPHYRAFIDASPFAALATSGPEGLDCSPRGDLPGFVRVNGRSHLTIDADVLASFAVDGKSPRTVMIITVEAVYFQCARAIIRSDLWNPARHQDPNNLPSPGQILADMSENRVGGEDYDRAWADRAKQTLW
;
A
#
# COMPACT_ATOMS: atom_id res chain seq x y z
N MET A 1 -21.14 -2.04 -14.64
CA MET A 1 -20.53 -2.01 -13.30
C MET A 1 -20.95 -3.22 -12.49
N SER A 2 -20.12 -4.26 -12.52
CA SER A 2 -20.24 -5.45 -11.69
C SER A 2 -19.38 -5.28 -10.43
N LEU A 3 -20.05 -4.98 -9.31
CA LEU A 3 -19.44 -4.84 -7.99
C LEU A 3 -19.26 -6.22 -7.34
N ILE A 4 -18.17 -6.44 -6.61
CA ILE A 4 -18.07 -7.56 -5.68
C ILE A 4 -18.72 -7.11 -4.37
N ALA A 5 -19.80 -7.77 -3.97
CA ALA A 5 -20.57 -7.42 -2.78
C ALA A 5 -20.33 -8.39 -1.61
N SER A 6 -19.66 -9.51 -1.85
CA SER A 6 -19.43 -10.56 -0.84
C SER A 6 -18.03 -11.18 -0.94
N ILE A 7 -17.61 -11.82 0.16
CA ILE A 7 -16.34 -12.55 0.22
C ILE A 7 -16.42 -13.81 -0.66
N GLU A 8 -17.58 -14.46 -0.70
CA GLU A 8 -17.83 -15.67 -1.49
C GLU A 8 -17.63 -15.42 -2.99
N GLU A 9 -18.09 -14.28 -3.50
CA GLU A 9 -17.85 -13.86 -4.89
C GLU A 9 -16.36 -13.64 -5.20
N LEU A 10 -15.61 -13.12 -4.23
CA LEU A 10 -14.16 -12.91 -4.37
C LEU A 10 -13.39 -14.24 -4.31
N GLU A 11 -13.75 -15.12 -3.38
CA GLU A 11 -13.15 -16.45 -3.19
C GLU A 11 -13.39 -17.36 -4.40
N ALA A 12 -14.54 -17.25 -5.07
CA ALA A 12 -14.82 -17.98 -6.32
C ALA A 12 -13.82 -17.63 -7.45
N ILE A 13 -13.19 -16.45 -7.40
CA ILE A 13 -12.25 -15.96 -8.42
C ILE A 13 -10.80 -16.34 -8.09
N TYR A 14 -10.43 -16.31 -6.81
CA TYR A 14 -9.04 -16.44 -6.35
C TYR A 14 -8.73 -17.72 -5.57
N GLY A 15 -9.74 -18.40 -5.03
CA GLY A 15 -9.58 -19.40 -3.98
C GLY A 15 -9.30 -18.76 -2.62
N LEU A 16 -9.06 -19.60 -1.60
CA LEU A 16 -8.78 -19.12 -0.25
C LEU A 16 -7.33 -18.58 -0.15
N PRO A 17 -7.14 -17.32 0.27
CA PRO A 17 -5.82 -16.76 0.51
C PRO A 17 -5.10 -17.46 1.66
N ALA A 18 -3.77 -17.53 1.60
CA ALA A 18 -2.94 -17.96 2.72
C ALA A 18 -3.15 -17.04 3.93
N GLU A 19 -3.06 -17.57 5.15
CA GLU A 19 -3.34 -16.82 6.39
C GLU A 19 -2.52 -15.53 6.50
N THR A 20 -1.25 -15.54 6.09
CA THR A 20 -0.41 -14.34 6.13
C THR A 20 -0.82 -13.29 5.10
N ALA A 21 -1.49 -13.70 4.01
CA ALA A 21 -2.00 -12.81 2.99
C ALA A 21 -3.29 -12.13 3.42
N THR A 22 -4.14 -12.78 4.23
CA THR A 22 -5.35 -12.17 4.80
C THR A 22 -5.03 -11.25 5.97
N LEU A 23 -4.13 -11.68 6.86
CA LEU A 23 -3.77 -10.92 8.07
C LEU A 23 -3.21 -9.54 7.77
N LYS A 24 -2.49 -9.37 6.65
CA LYS A 24 -1.92 -8.08 6.24
C LYS A 24 -2.91 -7.15 5.51
N VAL A 25 -4.16 -7.57 5.33
CA VAL A 25 -5.20 -6.72 4.72
C VAL A 25 -5.84 -5.90 5.83
N ALA A 26 -5.47 -4.61 5.89
CA ALA A 26 -6.09 -3.66 6.81
C ALA A 26 -7.14 -2.82 6.07
N ASP A 27 -8.29 -2.62 6.70
CA ASP A 27 -9.33 -1.67 6.30
C ASP A 27 -9.01 -0.22 6.72
N ARG A 28 -7.89 -0.03 7.42
CA ARG A 28 -7.45 1.23 7.99
C ARG A 28 -5.93 1.34 7.98
N ILE A 29 -5.44 2.57 8.14
CA ILE A 29 -4.02 2.80 8.47
C ILE A 29 -3.79 2.32 9.90
N THR A 30 -3.08 1.20 10.06
CA THR A 30 -2.68 0.68 11.37
C THR A 30 -1.65 1.61 12.04
N PRO A 31 -1.42 1.51 13.35
CA PRO A 31 -0.37 2.29 14.02
C PRO A 31 1.01 2.12 13.37
N HIS A 32 1.35 0.90 12.95
CA HIS A 32 2.61 0.66 12.26
C HIS A 32 2.65 1.26 10.86
N TYR A 33 1.58 1.18 10.06
CA TYR A 33 1.53 1.86 8.76
C TYR A 33 1.60 3.38 8.92
N ARG A 34 0.94 3.92 9.95
CA ARG A 34 1.03 5.32 10.31
C ARG A 34 2.46 5.73 10.65
N ALA A 35 3.23 4.91 11.37
CA ALA A 35 4.63 5.23 11.67
C ALA A 35 5.46 5.46 10.39
N PHE A 36 5.27 4.64 9.35
CA PHE A 36 5.94 4.84 8.06
C PHE A 36 5.46 6.10 7.33
N ILE A 37 4.14 6.33 7.29
CA ILE A 37 3.55 7.51 6.63
C ILE A 37 4.00 8.80 7.31
N ASP A 38 3.94 8.84 8.65
CA ASP A 38 4.32 9.99 9.46
C ASP A 38 5.81 10.28 9.34
N ALA A 39 6.65 9.26 9.19
CA ALA A 39 8.09 9.39 8.99
C ALA A 39 8.49 9.82 7.57
N SER A 40 7.61 9.63 6.58
CA SER A 40 7.97 9.84 5.17
C SER A 40 7.98 11.33 4.80
N PRO A 41 9.11 11.87 4.31
CA PRO A 41 9.17 13.22 3.76
C PRO A 41 8.79 13.25 2.27
N PHE A 42 8.39 12.11 1.68
CA PHE A 42 8.05 11.96 0.27
C PHE A 42 6.83 11.05 0.04
N ALA A 43 6.03 11.34 -0.97
CA ALA A 43 4.95 10.48 -1.43
C ALA A 43 4.72 10.68 -2.93
N ALA A 44 4.37 9.62 -3.63
CA ALA A 44 3.88 9.72 -5.00
C ALA A 44 2.36 9.53 -4.98
N LEU A 45 1.62 10.50 -5.53
CA LEU A 45 0.19 10.34 -5.76
C LEU A 45 -0.02 10.02 -7.23
N ALA A 46 -0.53 8.83 -7.50
CA ALA A 46 -0.95 8.43 -8.83
C ALA A 46 -2.48 8.54 -8.93
N THR A 47 -2.96 9.18 -10.00
CA THR A 47 -4.37 9.23 -10.36
C THR A 47 -4.54 8.66 -11.76
N SER A 48 -5.61 7.90 -12.00
CA SER A 48 -5.95 7.36 -13.31
C SER A 48 -7.28 7.97 -13.79
N GLY A 49 -7.31 8.38 -15.05
CA GLY A 49 -8.51 8.88 -15.72
C GLY A 49 -8.52 8.52 -17.21
N PRO A 50 -9.51 9.00 -17.99
CA PRO A 50 -9.61 8.71 -19.43
C PRO A 50 -8.36 9.08 -20.24
N GLU A 51 -7.57 10.03 -19.74
CA GLU A 51 -6.33 10.53 -20.33
C GLU A 51 -5.09 9.67 -20.00
N GLY A 52 -5.25 8.64 -19.15
CA GLY A 52 -4.17 7.76 -18.67
C GLY A 52 -3.82 7.92 -17.19
N LEU A 53 -2.62 7.46 -16.83
CA LEU A 53 -2.06 7.54 -15.49
C LEU A 53 -1.21 8.81 -15.34
N ASP A 54 -1.55 9.68 -14.39
CA ASP A 54 -0.67 10.75 -13.93
C ASP A 54 -0.07 10.38 -12.58
N CYS A 55 1.22 10.63 -12.39
CA CYS A 55 1.92 10.38 -11.14
C CYS A 55 2.70 11.62 -10.73
N SER A 56 2.25 12.25 -9.65
CA SER A 56 2.85 13.46 -9.12
C SER A 56 3.67 13.16 -7.87
N PRO A 57 5.01 13.36 -7.89
CA PRO A 57 5.83 13.28 -6.69
C PRO A 57 5.58 14.48 -5.77
N ARG A 58 5.51 14.22 -4.48
CA ARG A 58 5.25 15.19 -3.41
C ARG A 58 6.27 14.99 -2.30
N GLY A 59 6.59 16.05 -1.59
CA GLY A 59 7.52 16.04 -0.48
C GLY A 59 7.31 17.23 0.44
N ASP A 60 7.58 17.06 1.72
CA ASP A 60 7.68 18.14 2.69
C ASP A 60 8.31 17.57 3.96
N LEU A 61 8.25 18.31 5.07
CA LEU A 61 8.54 17.73 6.38
C LEU A 61 7.61 16.52 6.70
N PRO A 62 8.07 15.55 7.50
CA PRO A 62 7.29 14.37 7.88
C PRO A 62 5.88 14.74 8.42
N GLY A 63 4.86 13.94 8.07
CA GLY A 63 3.45 14.20 8.40
C GLY A 63 2.67 15.07 7.41
N PHE A 64 3.24 15.34 6.23
CA PHE A 64 2.62 16.22 5.22
C PHE A 64 1.50 15.59 4.40
N VAL A 65 1.36 14.25 4.44
CA VAL A 65 0.27 13.52 3.77
C VAL A 65 -0.75 13.06 4.80
N ARG A 66 -2.02 13.34 4.53
CA ARG A 66 -3.16 12.76 5.24
C ARG A 66 -4.17 12.25 4.22
N VAL A 67 -4.62 11.02 4.38
CA VAL A 67 -5.56 10.36 3.47
C VAL A 67 -6.90 10.16 4.19
N ASN A 68 -7.98 10.73 3.64
CA ASN A 68 -9.36 10.51 4.06
C ASN A 68 -10.20 10.12 2.84
N GLY A 69 -10.90 8.99 2.90
CA GLY A 69 -11.75 8.53 1.79
C GLY A 69 -12.43 7.19 2.08
N ARG A 70 -13.09 6.65 1.05
CA ARG A 70 -13.76 5.35 1.05
C ARG A 70 -13.22 4.49 -0.08
N SER A 71 -13.24 3.16 0.04
CA SER A 71 -12.80 2.26 -1.03
C SER A 71 -13.76 1.10 -1.26
N HIS A 72 -13.72 0.50 -2.46
CA HIS A 72 -14.46 -0.71 -2.84
C HIS A 72 -13.70 -1.55 -3.89
N LEU A 73 -14.11 -2.79 -4.12
CA LEU A 73 -13.55 -3.70 -5.15
C LEU A 73 -14.51 -3.84 -6.35
N THR A 74 -13.96 -4.05 -7.55
CA THR A 74 -14.73 -4.23 -8.80
C THR A 74 -14.14 -5.32 -9.71
N ILE A 75 -15.01 -5.96 -10.50
CA ILE A 75 -14.68 -6.91 -11.60
C ILE A 75 -15.18 -6.41 -12.95
N ASP A 76 -15.49 -5.12 -13.07
CA ASP A 76 -15.96 -4.54 -14.32
C ASP A 76 -14.91 -4.73 -15.43
N ALA A 77 -15.30 -5.39 -16.52
CA ALA A 77 -14.37 -5.87 -17.55
C ALA A 77 -13.58 -4.73 -18.21
N ASP A 78 -14.21 -3.56 -18.40
CA ASP A 78 -13.56 -2.40 -19.01
C ASP A 78 -12.52 -1.82 -18.06
N VAL A 79 -12.81 -1.79 -16.76
CA VAL A 79 -11.86 -1.38 -15.72
C VAL A 79 -10.71 -2.38 -15.63
N LEU A 80 -10.96 -3.69 -15.65
CA LEU A 80 -9.86 -4.68 -15.61
C LEU A 80 -8.95 -4.55 -16.83
N ALA A 81 -9.51 -4.32 -18.02
CA ALA A 81 -8.73 -4.15 -19.24
C ALA A 81 -7.78 -2.93 -19.18
N SER A 82 -8.15 -1.85 -18.48
CA SER A 82 -7.29 -0.67 -18.34
C SER A 82 -6.06 -0.88 -17.45
N PHE A 83 -6.00 -1.98 -16.70
CA PHE A 83 -4.87 -2.33 -15.83
C PHE A 83 -4.08 -3.55 -16.35
N ALA A 84 -4.26 -3.94 -17.61
CA ALA A 84 -3.55 -5.08 -18.17
C ALA A 84 -2.03 -4.85 -18.28
N VAL A 85 -1.25 -5.83 -17.85
CA VAL A 85 0.21 -5.88 -18.02
C VAL A 85 0.54 -7.05 -18.92
N ASP A 86 1.31 -6.82 -19.98
CA ASP A 86 1.64 -7.82 -21.01
C ASP A 86 0.40 -8.55 -21.57
N GLY A 87 -0.69 -7.79 -21.78
CA GLY A 87 -1.95 -8.32 -22.29
C GLY A 87 -2.77 -9.14 -21.29
N LYS A 88 -2.35 -9.21 -20.02
CA LYS A 88 -3.07 -9.93 -18.96
C LYS A 88 -3.74 -8.94 -18.01
N SER A 89 -5.07 -8.93 -18.01
CA SER A 89 -5.85 -8.14 -17.05
C SER A 89 -5.75 -8.73 -15.63
N PRO A 90 -5.74 -7.88 -14.59
CA PRO A 90 -5.92 -8.34 -13.22
C PRO A 90 -7.31 -8.95 -13.03
N ARG A 91 -7.45 -9.79 -12.00
CA ARG A 91 -8.72 -10.47 -11.69
C ARG A 91 -9.74 -9.58 -10.95
N THR A 92 -9.29 -8.57 -10.20
CA THR A 92 -10.09 -7.52 -9.54
C THR A 92 -9.29 -6.23 -9.44
N VAL A 93 -9.97 -5.09 -9.29
CA VAL A 93 -9.36 -3.77 -9.04
C VAL A 93 -9.99 -3.13 -7.81
N MET A 94 -9.19 -2.43 -6.98
CA MET A 94 -9.67 -1.60 -5.87
C MET A 94 -9.82 -0.15 -6.32
N ILE A 95 -11.00 0.42 -6.08
CA ILE A 95 -11.30 1.84 -6.33
C ILE A 95 -11.32 2.56 -4.98
N ILE A 96 -10.52 3.62 -4.88
CA ILE A 96 -10.51 4.52 -3.72
C ILE A 96 -11.18 5.83 -4.13
N THR A 97 -12.35 6.10 -3.57
CA THR A 97 -13.01 7.40 -3.66
C THR A 97 -12.40 8.32 -2.61
N VAL A 98 -11.57 9.25 -3.08
CA VAL A 98 -10.95 10.23 -2.20
C VAL A 98 -11.93 11.36 -1.93
N GLU A 99 -12.31 11.53 -0.66
CA GLU A 99 -13.22 12.61 -0.24
C GLU A 99 -12.47 13.95 -0.09
N ALA A 100 -11.21 13.90 0.35
CA ALA A 100 -10.33 15.06 0.37
C ALA A 100 -8.85 14.65 0.28
N VAL A 101 -8.08 15.37 -0.54
CA VAL A 101 -6.61 15.37 -0.49
C VAL A 101 -6.15 16.77 -0.15
N TYR A 102 -5.39 16.91 0.92
CA TYR A 102 -4.64 18.15 1.21
C TYR A 102 -3.17 17.88 0.88
N PHE A 103 -2.58 18.62 -0.08
CA PHE A 103 -1.16 18.48 -0.43
C PHE A 103 -0.52 19.83 -0.76
N GLN A 104 0.82 19.91 -0.73
CA GLN A 104 1.59 21.13 -1.02
C GLN A 104 2.36 21.08 -2.37
N CYS A 105 2.65 22.25 -2.94
CA CYS A 105 3.12 22.45 -4.33
C CYS A 105 4.55 21.92 -4.62
N ALA A 106 4.96 21.92 -5.90
CA ALA A 106 6.21 21.38 -6.45
C ALA A 106 7.53 21.76 -5.74
N ARG A 107 7.57 22.84 -4.94
CA ARG A 107 8.73 23.15 -4.07
C ARG A 107 8.93 22.12 -2.95
N ALA A 108 7.93 21.28 -2.74
CA ALA A 108 7.86 20.09 -1.94
C ALA A 108 9.17 19.27 -1.85
N ILE A 109 9.70 18.81 -2.99
CA ILE A 109 10.89 17.94 -3.05
C ILE A 109 12.14 18.66 -2.53
N ILE A 110 12.20 19.99 -2.72
CA ILE A 110 13.31 20.80 -2.20
C ILE A 110 13.17 20.96 -0.68
N ARG A 111 11.95 21.22 -0.18
CA ARG A 111 11.70 21.40 1.26
C ARG A 111 11.85 20.10 2.05
N SER A 112 11.57 18.96 1.44
CA SER A 112 11.70 17.65 2.07
C SER A 112 13.15 17.26 2.32
N ASP A 113 14.11 17.96 1.71
CA ASP A 113 15.55 17.71 1.82
C ASP A 113 15.90 16.24 1.54
N LEU A 114 15.22 15.65 0.54
CA LEU A 114 15.18 14.20 0.29
C LEU A 114 16.58 13.59 0.13
N TRP A 115 17.49 14.36 -0.44
CA TRP A 115 18.84 13.92 -0.79
C TRP A 115 19.87 14.16 0.31
N ASN A 116 19.49 14.68 1.48
CA ASN A 116 20.38 14.91 2.60
C ASN A 116 20.40 13.70 3.55
N PRO A 117 21.51 12.93 3.61
CA PRO A 117 21.58 11.74 4.47
C PRO A 117 21.38 12.05 5.96
N ALA A 118 21.72 13.26 6.41
CA ALA A 118 21.53 13.68 7.80
C ALA A 118 20.05 13.82 8.20
N ARG A 119 19.12 13.80 7.23
CA ARG A 119 17.67 13.87 7.43
C ARG A 119 16.97 12.52 7.32
N HIS A 120 17.70 11.47 6.93
CA HIS A 120 17.12 10.14 6.76
C HIS A 120 16.79 9.53 8.12
N GLN A 121 15.62 8.90 8.20
CA GLN A 121 15.20 8.17 9.39
C GLN A 121 16.04 6.90 9.51
N ASP A 122 16.51 6.59 10.72
CA ASP A 122 17.14 5.30 10.99
C ASP A 122 16.06 4.21 10.84
N PRO A 123 16.24 3.22 9.93
CA PRO A 123 15.30 2.13 9.76
C PRO A 123 15.02 1.35 11.04
N ASN A 124 15.96 1.32 11.99
CA ASN A 124 15.78 0.63 13.28
C ASN A 124 14.77 1.32 14.20
N ASN A 125 14.42 2.58 13.92
CA ASN A 125 13.38 3.31 14.65
C ASN A 125 11.98 3.08 14.07
N LEU A 126 11.87 2.36 12.95
CA LEU A 126 10.61 2.03 12.30
C LEU A 126 10.23 0.56 12.61
N PRO A 127 8.93 0.24 12.62
CA PRO A 127 8.49 -1.14 12.80
C PRO A 127 9.05 -2.09 11.73
N SER A 128 9.54 -3.26 12.13
CA SER A 128 9.95 -4.31 11.18
C SER A 128 8.72 -5.00 10.54
N PRO A 129 8.87 -5.65 9.37
CA PRO A 129 7.81 -6.47 8.79
C PRO A 129 7.26 -7.54 9.74
N GLY A 130 8.12 -8.17 10.54
CA GLY A 130 7.74 -9.14 11.56
C GLY A 130 6.91 -8.50 12.68
N GLN A 131 7.31 -7.34 13.19
CA GLN A 131 6.54 -6.60 14.19
C GLN A 131 5.15 -6.20 13.66
N ILE A 132 5.08 -5.72 12.42
CA ILE A 132 3.82 -5.38 11.75
C ILE A 132 2.90 -6.61 11.68
N LEU A 133 3.41 -7.74 11.20
CA LEU A 133 2.62 -8.97 11.08
C LEU A 133 2.18 -9.52 12.44
N ALA A 134 3.05 -9.43 13.46
CA ALA A 134 2.72 -9.85 14.83
C ALA A 134 1.57 -9.01 15.39
N ASP A 135 1.64 -7.68 15.28
CA ASP A 135 0.55 -6.79 15.71
C ASP A 135 -0.76 -7.07 14.97
N MET A 136 -0.71 -7.16 13.63
CA MET A 136 -1.89 -7.40 12.80
C MET A 136 -2.53 -8.78 13.00
N SER A 137 -1.78 -9.74 13.54
CA SER A 137 -2.23 -11.13 13.72
C SER A 137 -2.49 -11.53 15.15
N GLU A 138 -2.37 -10.62 16.11
CA GLU A 138 -2.40 -10.93 17.55
C GLU A 138 -1.32 -11.96 17.94
N ASN A 139 -0.10 -11.79 17.40
CA ASN A 139 1.06 -12.67 17.57
C ASN A 139 0.91 -14.10 17.03
N ARG A 140 -0.08 -14.37 16.17
CA ARG A 140 -0.20 -15.69 15.50
C ARG A 140 0.88 -15.90 14.44
N VAL A 141 1.27 -14.83 13.75
CA VAL A 141 2.25 -14.84 12.66
C VAL A 141 3.15 -13.60 12.78
N GLY A 142 4.44 -13.72 12.48
CA GLY A 142 5.36 -12.57 12.44
C GLY A 142 6.44 -12.65 13.52
N GLY A 143 6.81 -11.49 14.06
CA GLY A 143 7.80 -11.35 15.12
C GLY A 143 9.25 -11.54 14.66
N GLU A 144 10.16 -11.64 15.63
CA GLU A 144 11.60 -11.73 15.38
C GLU A 144 12.00 -12.93 14.52
N ASP A 145 11.32 -14.07 14.70
CA ASP A 145 11.61 -15.27 13.92
C ASP A 145 11.24 -15.09 12.45
N TYR A 146 10.16 -14.36 12.16
CA TYR A 146 9.80 -13.99 10.79
C TYR A 146 10.89 -13.09 10.17
N ASP A 147 11.34 -12.07 10.90
CA ASP A 147 12.37 -11.14 10.41
C ASP A 147 13.71 -11.85 10.16
N ARG A 148 14.09 -12.76 11.06
CA ARG A 148 15.33 -13.56 10.94
C ARG A 148 15.30 -14.47 9.72
N ALA A 149 14.17 -15.10 9.44
CA ALA A 149 14.00 -16.04 8.33
C ALA A 149 13.72 -15.35 6.98
N TRP A 150 13.36 -14.07 6.98
CA TRP A 150 12.87 -13.37 5.79
C TRP A 150 13.86 -13.37 4.62
N ALA A 151 15.14 -13.10 4.88
CA ALA A 151 16.15 -12.97 3.82
C ALA A 151 16.31 -14.25 2.97
N ASP A 152 16.21 -15.43 3.59
CA ASP A 152 16.33 -16.70 2.87
C ASP A 152 15.02 -17.14 2.24
N ARG A 153 13.89 -16.88 2.91
CA ARG A 153 12.55 -17.11 2.34
C ARG A 153 12.33 -16.27 1.07
N ALA A 154 12.71 -15.00 1.11
CA ALA A 154 12.52 -14.09 -0.01
C ALA A 154 13.22 -14.59 -1.29
N LYS A 155 14.43 -15.13 -1.19
CA LYS A 155 15.17 -15.69 -2.34
C LYS A 155 14.47 -16.89 -2.99
N GLN A 156 13.63 -17.61 -2.24
CA GLN A 156 12.93 -18.82 -2.71
C GLN A 156 11.55 -18.53 -3.26
N THR A 157 10.94 -17.41 -2.85
CA THR A 157 9.53 -17.11 -3.13
C THR A 157 9.29 -15.85 -3.95
N LEU A 158 10.31 -14.99 -4.08
CA LEU A 158 10.33 -13.92 -5.06
C LEU A 158 11.23 -14.40 -6.19
N TRP A 159 10.66 -14.45 -7.41
CA TRP A 159 11.20 -15.02 -8.67
C TRP A 159 11.00 -16.54 -8.81
#